data_AF-A0A9X0MKE2-F1
#
_entry.id   AF-A0A9X0MKE2-F1
#
_cell.length_a   1.000
_cell.length_b   1.000
_cell.length_c   1.000
_cell.angle_alpha   90.00
_cell.angle_beta   90.00
_cell.angle_gamma   90.00
#
_symmetry.space_group_name_H-M   'P 1'
#
loop_
_entity.id
_entity.type
_entity.pdbx_description
1 polymer ?
#
loop_
_entity_poly.entity_id
_entity_poly.type
_entity_poly.pdbx_seq_one_letter_code
_entity_poly.pdbx_strand_id
1 'polypeptide(L)' 'MMNKEAENKLVYRVYEGFVIGGNIPFLFCVSNVREHSLKQEIESGARKMSCNWNVIHETGNRNEARIMANDTEF' A
#
# COMPACT_ATOMS: atom_id res chain seq x y z
N MET A 1 17.59 -2.50 29.33
CA MET A 1 17.51 -1.30 28.49
C MET A 1 16.68 -1.65 27.28
N MET A 2 15.45 -1.16 27.21
CA MET A 2 14.64 -1.28 25.98
C MET A 2 15.07 -0.15 25.05
N ASN A 3 15.64 -0.50 23.89
CA ASN A 3 15.87 0.46 22.80
C ASN A 3 14.51 1.01 22.36
N LYS A 4 14.11 2.16 22.91
CA LYS A 4 12.87 2.89 22.59
C LYS A 4 12.96 3.68 21.27
N GLU A 5 13.87 3.29 20.38
CA GLU A 5 14.18 3.96 19.11
C GLU A 5 13.84 3.09 17.88
N ALA A 6 12.90 2.14 18.02
CA ALA A 6 12.07 1.77 16.88
C ALA A 6 11.10 2.94 16.61
N GLU A 7 11.65 4.10 16.21
CA GLU A 7 10.86 5.22 15.74
C GLU A 7 9.94 4.69 14.65
N ASN A 8 8.63 4.86 14.83
CA ASN A 8 7.61 4.69 13.80
C ASN A 8 7.87 5.72 12.68
N LYS A 9 8.95 5.56 11.92
CA LYS A 9 9.22 6.38 10.75
C LYS A 9 8.05 6.13 9.79
N LEU A 10 7.40 7.22 9.42
CA LEU A 10 6.33 7.19 8.44
C LEU A 10 6.92 6.73 7.11
N VAL A 11 6.51 5.55 6.67
CA VAL A 11 6.91 5.00 5.37
C VAL A 11 5.67 4.77 4.52
N TYR A 12 5.87 4.83 3.22
CA TYR A 12 4.87 4.60 2.18
C TYR A 12 5.28 3.37 1.38
N ARG A 13 4.36 2.44 1.23
CA ARG A 13 4.56 1.19 0.50
C ARG A 13 3.69 1.18 -0.75
N VAL A 14 4.26 0.70 -1.84
CA VAL A 14 3.56 0.48 -3.11
C VAL A 14 3.23 -1.00 -3.23
N TYR A 15 2.00 -1.29 -3.62
CA TYR A 15 1.47 -2.64 -3.82
C TYR A 15 0.79 -2.73 -5.17
N GLU A 16 0.70 -3.95 -5.69
CA GLU A 16 -0.20 -4.30 -6.77
C GLU A 16 -1.55 -4.76 -6.20
N GLY A 17 -2.63 -4.23 -6.76
CA GLY A 17 -3.99 -4.61 -6.45
C GLY A 17 -4.78 -4.95 -7.70
N PHE A 18 -5.90 -5.64 -7.51
CA PHE A 18 -6.86 -5.97 -8.57
C PHE A 18 -8.25 -5.51 -8.13
N VAL A 19 -9.01 -4.85 -9.01
CA VAL A 19 -10.42 -4.58 -8.75
C VAL A 19 -11.18 -5.91 -8.84
N ILE A 20 -12.06 -6.21 -7.88
CA ILE A 20 -12.86 -7.43 -7.94
C ILE A 20 -13.77 -7.38 -9.18
N GLY A 21 -13.65 -8.37 -10.06
CA GLY A 21 -14.34 -8.42 -11.35
C GLY A 21 -13.61 -7.68 -12.49
N GLY A 22 -12.46 -7.06 -12.21
CA GLY A 22 -11.54 -6.55 -13.22
C GLY A 22 -10.40 -7.53 -13.52
N ASN A 23 -9.78 -7.37 -14.69
CA ASN A 23 -8.64 -8.19 -15.12
C ASN A 23 -7.31 -7.40 -15.18
N ILE A 24 -7.36 -6.09 -14.94
CA ILE A 24 -6.21 -5.20 -15.07
C ILE A 24 -5.67 -4.93 -13.65
N PRO A 25 -4.41 -5.29 -13.35
CA PRO A 25 -3.77 -4.91 -12.09
C PRO A 25 -3.61 -3.39 -12.03
N PHE A 26 -3.48 -2.83 -10.84
CA PHE A 26 -3.08 -1.43 -10.67
C PHE A 26 -2.15 -1.29 -9.47
N LEU A 27 -1.31 -0.26 -9.52
CA LEU A 27 -0.45 0.08 -8.40
C LEU A 27 -1.14 1.07 -7.48
N PHE A 28 -0.96 0.89 -6.17
CA PHE A 28 -1.43 1.84 -5.18
C PHE A 28 -0.42 1.99 -4.06
N CYS A 29 -0.34 3.19 -3.49
CA CYS A 29 0.50 3.45 -2.33
C CYS A 29 -0.33 3.64 -1.05
N VAL A 30 0.16 3.12 0.07
CA VAL A 30 -0.43 3.33 1.40
C VAL A 30 0.67 3.53 2.44
N SER A 31 0.42 4.35 3.46
CA SER A 31 1.38 4.50 4.57
C SER A 31 1.30 3.31 5.53
N ASN A 32 2.40 2.99 6.21
CA ASN A 32 2.44 1.97 7.26
C ASN A 32 1.38 2.20 8.36
N VAL A 33 1.02 3.47 8.64
CA VAL A 33 -0.05 3.83 9.58
C VAL A 33 -1.44 3.42 9.09
N ARG A 34 -1.70 3.47 7.79
CA ARG A 34 -3.01 3.16 7.19
C ARG A 34 -3.11 1.73 6.65
N GLU A 35 -1.99 1.02 6.50
CA GLU A 35 -1.94 -0.30 5.88
C GLU A 35 -2.84 -1.31 6.59
N HIS A 36 -2.80 -1.34 7.93
CA HIS A 36 -3.64 -2.25 8.71
C HIS A 36 -5.14 -1.98 8.51
N SER A 37 -5.56 -0.71 8.55
CA SER A 37 -6.96 -0.36 8.28
C SER A 37 -7.39 -0.71 6.86
N LEU A 38 -6.50 -0.52 5.87
CA LEU A 38 -6.80 -0.86 4.48
C LEU A 38 -6.94 -2.37 4.28
N LYS A 39 -6.10 -3.17 4.95
CA LYS A 39 -6.22 -4.64 5.00
C LYS A 39 -7.61 -5.06 5.47
N GLN A 40 -8.07 -4.50 6.60
CA GLN A 40 -9.40 -4.78 7.14
C GLN A 40 -10.53 -4.32 6.21
N GLU A 41 -10.40 -3.16 5.57
CA GLU A 41 -11.39 -2.67 4.60
C GLU A 41 -11.51 -3.63 3.39
N ILE A 42 -10.40 -4.21 2.94
CA ILE A 42 -10.37 -5.18 1.83
C ILE A 42 -10.94 -6.54 2.27
N GLU A 43 -10.48 -7.06 3.40
CA GLU A 43 -10.91 -8.37 3.94
C GLU A 43 -12.40 -8.39 4.31
N SER A 44 -12.94 -7.28 4.80
CA SER A 44 -14.38 -7.13 5.08
C SER A 44 -15.23 -6.89 3.83
N GLY A 45 -14.62 -6.71 2.66
CA GLY A 45 -15.32 -6.38 1.42
C GLY A 45 -15.82 -4.93 1.32
N ALA A 46 -15.48 -4.07 2.28
CA ALA A 46 -15.78 -2.64 2.22
C ALA A 46 -15.07 -1.96 1.04
N ARG A 47 -13.90 -2.47 0.65
CA ARG A 47 -13.25 -2.15 -0.63
C ARG A 47 -13.38 -3.31 -1.61
N LYS A 48 -13.84 -3.03 -2.82
CA LYS A 48 -13.98 -3.99 -3.93
C LYS A 48 -12.66 -4.21 -4.67
N MET A 49 -11.62 -4.60 -3.95
CA MET A 49 -10.31 -4.93 -4.53
C MET A 49 -9.67 -6.09 -3.77
N SER A 50 -8.66 -6.71 -4.36
CA SER A 50 -7.77 -7.68 -3.73
C SER A 50 -6.32 -7.21 -3.86
N CYS A 51 -5.46 -7.69 -2.95
CA CYS A 51 -4.04 -7.39 -2.93
C CYS A 51 -3.31 -8.56 -2.26
N ASN A 52 -2.19 -9.01 -2.84
CA ASN A 52 -1.35 -10.06 -2.25
C ASN A 52 -0.39 -9.53 -1.16
N TRP A 53 -0.43 -8.22 -0.89
CA TRP A 53 0.39 -7.52 0.10
C TRP A 53 1.91 -7.73 -0.03
N ASN A 54 2.37 -8.11 -1.22
CA ASN A 54 3.78 -8.11 -1.56
C ASN A 54 4.24 -6.68 -1.83
N VAL A 55 5.20 -6.20 -1.04
CA VAL A 55 5.72 -4.84 -1.18
C VAL A 55 6.55 -4.74 -2.44
N ILE A 56 6.14 -3.88 -3.37
CA ILE A 56 6.90 -3.58 -4.60
C ILE A 56 7.98 -2.55 -4.29
N HIS A 57 7.64 -1.52 -3.50
CA HIS A 57 8.57 -0.49 -3.07
C HIS A 57 8.20 0.06 -1.70
N GLU A 58 9.20 0.47 -0.92
CA GLU A 58 9.05 1.19 0.35
C GLU A 58 9.93 2.44 0.36
N THR A 59 9.35 3.58 0.73
CA THR A 59 10.09 4.85 0.83
C THR A 59 9.54 5.72 1.96
N GLY A 60 10.40 6.56 2.55
CA GLY A 60 9.96 7.64 3.44
C GLY A 60 9.35 8.84 2.71
N ASN A 61 9.39 8.87 1.37
CA ASN A 61 8.91 9.98 0.54
C ASN A 61 7.55 9.65 -0.10
N ARG A 62 6.51 10.37 0.34
CA ARG A 62 5.16 10.23 -0.21
C ARG A 62 5.09 10.45 -1.73
N ASN A 63 5.82 11.42 -2.26
CA ASN A 63 5.73 11.78 -3.67
C ASN A 63 6.36 10.71 -4.56
N GLU A 64 7.46 10.11 -4.12
CA GLU A 64 8.10 8.98 -4.81
C GLU A 64 7.14 7.79 -4.88
N ALA A 65 6.53 7.40 -3.76
CA ALA A 65 5.53 6.33 -3.73
C ALA A 65 4.31 6.62 -4.62
N ARG A 66 3.86 7.88 -4.68
CA ARG A 66 2.75 8.30 -5.56
C ARG A 66 3.13 8.26 -7.03
N ILE A 67 4.34 8.68 -7.38
CA ILE A 67 4.82 8.62 -8.76
C ILE A 67 4.82 7.17 -9.22
N MET A 68 5.40 6.25 -8.45
CA MET A 68 5.39 4.82 -8.80
C MET A 68 3.97 4.22 -8.82
N ALA A 69 3.09 4.59 -7.90
CA ALA A 69 1.71 4.12 -7.91
C ALA A 69 0.91 4.64 -9.11
N ASN A 70 1.27 5.82 -9.64
CA ASN A 70 0.65 6.43 -10.80
C ASN A 70 1.39 6.09 -12.11
N ASP A 71 2.56 5.45 -12.05
CA ASP A 71 3.36 5.02 -13.21
C ASP A 71 2.75 3.77 -13.86
N THR A 72 1.45 3.84 -14.03
CA THR A 72 0.62 2.89 -14.75
C THR A 72 -0.03 3.68 -15.87
N GLU A 73 0.70 3.86 -16.96
CA GLU A 73 0.09 4.05 -18.27
C GLU A 73 -0.73 2.78 -18.55
N PHE A 74 -2.04 2.83 -18.30
CA PHE A 74 -3.01 1.85 -18.78
C PHE A 74 -3.87 2.49 -19.86
#